data_AF-A0A7C9L7I6-F1
#
_entry.id   AF-A0A7C9L7I6-F1
#
_cell.length_a   1.000
_cell.length_b   1.000
_cell.length_c   1.000
_cell.angle_alpha   90.00
_cell.angle_beta   90.00
_cell.angle_gamma   90.00
#
_symmetry.space_group_name_H-M   'P 1'
#
loop_
_entity.id
_entity.type
_entity.pdbx_description
1 polymer ?
#
loop_
_entity_poly.entity_id
_entity_poly.type
_entity_poly.pdbx_seq_one_letter_code
_entity_poly.pdbx_strand_id
1 'polypeptide(L)'
;MKPVKAIALAALLAAPQFVSAEASTPMPLTYEVFEEAIPHIDLETCPSEMAGDDRFCRAVVHHDAINVFAFLYDADSPAVAYRSYPADGLNAILD
;
A
#
# COMPACT_ATOMS: atom_id res chain seq x y z
N MET A 1 -66.25 36.29 5.10
CA MET A 1 -65.69 35.44 6.17
C MET A 1 -66.03 33.99 5.89
N LYS A 2 -65.03 33.14 5.60
CA LYS A 2 -65.09 31.69 5.83
C LYS A 2 -63.66 31.15 5.92
N PRO A 3 -63.37 30.23 6.86
CA PRO A 3 -62.01 30.06 7.36
C PRO A 3 -61.40 28.70 7.00
N VAL A 4 -60.08 28.66 7.22
CA VAL A 4 -59.29 27.51 7.69
C VAL A 4 -58.94 26.43 6.66
N LYS A 5 -57.72 26.63 6.15
CA LYS A 5 -56.64 25.67 5.89
C LYS A 5 -56.85 24.27 6.51
N ALA A 6 -56.99 23.27 5.63
CA ALA A 6 -56.78 21.87 5.98
C ALA A 6 -55.41 21.41 5.46
N ILE A 7 -54.49 21.26 6.42
CA ILE A 7 -53.51 20.17 6.60
C ILE A 7 -53.09 19.41 5.33
N ALA A 8 -51.82 19.55 4.95
CA ALA A 8 -51.04 18.53 4.23
C ALA A 8 -49.70 18.42 4.98
N LEU A 9 -49.65 17.69 6.09
CA LEU A 9 -49.28 16.27 6.21
C LEU A 9 -48.05 15.86 5.37
N ALA A 10 -46.91 15.94 6.04
CA ALA A 10 -45.76 15.03 5.99
C ALA A 10 -45.49 14.31 4.66
N ALA A 11 -44.58 14.87 3.86
CA ALA A 11 -43.84 14.16 2.84
C ALA A 11 -42.33 14.34 3.08
N LEU A 12 -41.82 13.90 4.24
CA LEU A 12 -40.39 13.60 4.40
C LEU A 12 -40.14 12.20 3.84
N LEU A 13 -40.15 12.10 2.52
CA LEU A 13 -39.73 10.92 1.80
C LEU A 13 -38.23 10.73 1.98
N ALA A 14 -37.88 9.63 2.64
CA ALA A 14 -36.66 8.86 2.54
C ALA A 14 -35.78 9.22 1.32
N ALA A 15 -34.82 10.11 1.52
CA ALA A 15 -33.69 10.22 0.60
C ALA A 15 -32.77 9.01 0.85
N PRO A 16 -32.39 8.24 -0.18
CA PRO A 16 -31.37 7.22 -0.02
C PRO A 16 -30.08 7.96 0.32
N GLN A 17 -29.52 7.69 1.49
CA GLN A 17 -28.18 8.13 1.86
C GLN A 17 -27.22 7.26 1.05
N PHE A 18 -26.96 7.64 -0.21
CA PHE A 18 -25.84 7.08 -0.95
C PHE A 18 -24.56 7.62 -0.30
N VAL A 19 -24.12 6.96 0.77
CA VAL A 19 -22.73 7.06 1.21
C VAL A 19 -21.93 6.44 0.08
N SER A 20 -21.31 7.28 -0.74
CA SER A 20 -20.22 6.84 -1.59
C SER A 20 -19.17 6.26 -0.65
N ALA A 21 -18.93 4.95 -0.74
CA ALA A 21 -17.71 4.39 -0.22
C ALA A 21 -16.58 5.12 -0.96
N GLU A 22 -15.92 6.07 -0.31
CA GLU A 22 -14.70 6.65 -0.84
C GLU A 22 -13.74 5.48 -1.04
N ALA A 23 -13.51 5.12 -2.30
CA ALA A 23 -12.54 4.10 -2.63
C ALA A 23 -11.19 4.64 -2.14
N SER A 24 -10.72 4.14 -0.99
CA SER A 24 -9.40 4.49 -0.49
C SER A 24 -8.39 4.06 -1.54
N THR A 25 -7.84 5.02 -2.28
CA THR A 25 -6.69 4.77 -3.14
C THR A 25 -5.55 4.28 -2.26
N PRO A 26 -5.01 3.06 -2.50
CA PRO A 26 -3.87 2.57 -1.75
C PRO A 26 -2.74 3.58 -1.84
N MET A 27 -2.20 3.97 -0.69
CA MET A 27 -1.01 4.82 -0.65
C MET A 27 0.18 4.01 -1.19
N PRO A 28 0.93 4.52 -2.18
CA PRO A 28 2.16 3.88 -2.62
C PRO A 28 3.15 3.79 -1.46
N LEU A 29 3.83 2.66 -1.33
CA LEU A 29 4.97 2.54 -0.42
C LEU A 29 6.16 3.28 -1.05
N THR A 30 6.44 4.49 -0.58
CA THR A 30 7.59 5.29 -1.00
C THR A 30 8.86 4.80 -0.31
N TYR A 31 10.01 5.09 -0.93
CA TYR A 31 11.29 4.71 -0.34
C TYR A 31 11.55 5.41 0.99
N GLU A 32 11.20 6.69 1.13
CA GLU A 32 11.38 7.44 2.38
C GLU A 32 10.66 6.76 3.56
N VAL A 33 9.39 6.38 3.38
CA VAL A 33 8.62 5.68 4.42
C VAL A 33 9.20 4.30 4.69
N PHE A 34 9.60 3.57 3.64
CA PHE A 34 10.22 2.26 3.78
C PHE A 34 11.55 2.32 4.55
N GLU A 35 12.40 3.29 4.22
CA GLU A 35 13.74 3.45 4.77
C GLU A 35 13.70 3.76 6.27
N GLU A 36 12.74 4.58 6.70
CA GLU A 36 12.55 4.91 8.11
C GLU A 36 11.89 3.77 8.89
N ALA A 37 10.91 3.07 8.30
CA ALA A 37 10.06 2.13 9.03
C ALA A 37 10.57 0.68 9.04
N ILE A 38 11.36 0.26 8.04
CA ILE A 38 11.66 -1.15 7.81
C ILE A 38 13.17 -1.39 7.81
N PRO A 39 13.73 -2.14 8.77
CA PRO A 39 15.12 -2.56 8.73
C PRO A 39 15.41 -3.38 7.48
N HIS A 40 16.37 -2.94 6.68
CA HIS A 40 16.66 -3.53 5.38
C HIS A 40 18.15 -3.52 5.07
N ILE A 41 18.51 -4.23 4.01
CA ILE A 41 19.85 -4.34 3.45
C ILE A 41 19.80 -3.88 1.99
N ASP A 42 20.77 -3.05 1.62
CA ASP A 42 20.96 -2.63 0.24
C ASP A 42 21.49 -3.78 -0.60
N LEU A 43 20.83 -4.05 -1.72
CA LEU A 43 21.35 -4.99 -2.71
C LEU A 43 22.12 -4.24 -3.79
N GLU A 44 23.36 -4.64 -4.02
CA GLU A 44 24.17 -4.13 -5.14
C GLU A 44 23.52 -4.46 -6.50
N THR A 45 22.83 -5.60 -6.58
CA THR A 45 22.14 -6.04 -7.80
C THR A 45 20.77 -6.63 -7.44
N CYS A 46 19.74 -6.18 -8.15
CA CYS A 46 18.40 -6.75 -8.05
C CYS A 46 18.37 -8.20 -8.58
N PRO A 47 17.51 -9.08 -8.02
CA PRO A 47 17.21 -10.37 -8.63
C PRO A 47 16.76 -10.22 -10.09
N SER A 48 17.18 -11.14 -10.95
CA SER A 48 16.99 -11.03 -12.42
C SER A 48 15.54 -10.81 -12.85
N GLU A 49 14.58 -11.40 -12.14
CA GLU A 49 13.15 -11.27 -12.40
C GLU A 49 12.54 -9.91 -12.02
N MET A 50 13.28 -9.08 -11.28
CA MET A 50 12.88 -7.73 -10.87
C MET A 50 13.83 -6.65 -11.35
N ALA A 51 14.95 -7.03 -12.00
CA ALA A 51 15.99 -6.12 -12.44
C ALA A 51 15.51 -5.16 -13.54
N GLY A 52 16.11 -3.98 -13.57
CA GLY A 52 15.86 -2.93 -14.55
C GLY A 52 16.84 -1.79 -14.34
N ASP A 53 17.05 -0.96 -15.37
CA ASP A 53 18.05 0.11 -15.33
C ASP A 53 17.61 1.33 -14.49
N ASP A 54 16.32 1.41 -14.16
CA ASP A 54 15.65 2.55 -13.53
C ASP A 54 15.30 2.31 -12.05
N ARG A 55 15.86 1.25 -11.45
CA ARG A 55 15.46 0.80 -10.11
C ARG A 55 16.61 0.27 -9.27
N PHE A 56 16.36 0.23 -7.98
CA PHE A 56 17.22 -0.39 -6.97
C PHE A 56 16.41 -1.32 -6.09
N CYS A 57 17.09 -2.25 -5.41
CA CYS A 57 16.45 -3.23 -4.55
C CYS A 57 16.91 -3.16 -3.10
N ARG A 58 15.97 -3.42 -2.19
CA ARG A 58 16.19 -3.57 -0.75
C ARG A 58 15.69 -4.92 -0.28
N ALA A 59 16.51 -5.62 0.49
CA ALA A 59 16.16 -6.89 1.11
C ALA A 59 15.79 -6.69 2.58
N VAL A 60 14.71 -7.33 3.00
CA VAL A 60 14.23 -7.35 4.38
C VAL A 60 14.21 -8.80 4.83
N VAL A 61 14.99 -9.12 5.85
CA VAL A 61 14.95 -10.43 6.50
C VAL A 61 13.84 -10.38 7.54
N HIS A 62 12.83 -11.22 7.38
CA HIS A 62 11.73 -11.29 8.33
C HIS A 62 11.24 -12.73 8.45
N HIS A 63 11.39 -13.29 9.65
CA HIS A 63 11.25 -14.74 9.89
C HIS A 63 12.10 -15.56 8.91
N ASP A 64 11.56 -16.65 8.35
CA ASP A 64 12.23 -17.55 7.43
C ASP A 64 12.13 -17.08 5.96
N ALA A 65 12.15 -15.77 5.73
CA ALA A 65 12.03 -15.21 4.38
C ALA A 65 12.92 -13.98 4.17
N ILE A 66 13.47 -13.89 2.96
CA ILE A 66 14.12 -12.69 2.41
C ILE A 66 13.14 -12.04 1.46
N ASN A 67 12.65 -10.86 1.86
CA ASN A 67 11.69 -10.06 1.13
C ASN A 67 12.44 -8.98 0.35
N VAL A 68 12.40 -9.02 -0.98
CA VAL A 68 13.05 -8.04 -1.84
C VAL A 68 12.00 -7.09 -2.42
N PHE A 69 12.21 -5.80 -2.21
CA PHE A 69 11.43 -4.71 -2.78
C PHE A 69 12.25 -3.99 -3.83
N ALA A 70 11.67 -3.68 -4.99
CA ALA A 70 12.28 -2.84 -6.01
C ALA A 70 11.60 -1.47 -6.04
N PHE A 71 12.39 -0.41 -6.02
CA PHE A 71 11.96 0.98 -6.04
C PHE A 71 12.53 1.67 -7.28
N LEU A 72 11.78 2.59 -7.88
CA LEU A 72 12.29 3.41 -8.98
C LEU A 72 13.20 4.54 -8.47
N TYR A 73 14.13 5.00 -9.31
CA TYR A 73 14.93 6.21 -9.08
C TYR A 73 14.18 7.51 -9.41
N ASP A 74 12.86 7.48 -9.56
CA ASP A 74 12.03 8.65 -9.89
C ASP A 74 11.58 9.40 -8.62
N ALA A 75 10.64 10.35 -8.81
CA ALA A 75 10.09 11.14 -7.71
C ALA A 75 9.34 10.24 -6.71
N ASP A 76 9.66 10.41 -5.43
CA ASP A 76 9.16 9.64 -4.28
C ASP A 76 9.56 8.16 -4.25
N SER A 77 10.27 7.67 -5.28
CA SER A 77 10.82 6.33 -5.39
C SER A 77 9.82 5.25 -4.93
N PRO A 78 8.70 5.06 -5.64
CA PRO A 78 7.66 4.12 -5.25
C PRO A 78 8.14 2.68 -5.41
N ALA A 79 7.67 1.81 -4.54
CA ALA A 79 7.82 0.37 -4.71
C ALA A 79 7.04 -0.09 -5.94
N VAL A 80 7.74 -0.72 -6.89
CA VAL A 80 7.17 -1.20 -8.17
C VAL A 80 7.17 -2.72 -8.30
N ALA A 81 7.93 -3.42 -7.47
CA ALA A 81 7.89 -4.87 -7.44
C ALA A 81 8.27 -5.40 -6.04
N TYR A 82 7.77 -6.60 -5.74
CA TYR A 82 8.06 -7.33 -4.51
C TYR A 82 8.25 -8.82 -4.83
N ARG A 83 9.22 -9.47 -4.17
CA ARG A 83 9.39 -10.93 -4.15
C ARG A 83 9.81 -11.42 -2.78
N SER A 84 9.36 -12.61 -2.43
CA SER A 84 9.80 -13.30 -1.22
C SER A 84 10.52 -14.57 -1.61
N TYR A 85 11.69 -14.78 -1.03
CA TYR A 85 12.47 -16.00 -1.19
C TYR A 85 12.51 -16.72 0.17
N PRO A 86 12.34 -18.05 0.20
CA PRO A 86 12.53 -18.79 1.44
C PRO A 86 13.97 -18.58 1.93
N ALA A 87 14.13 -18.30 3.23
CA ALA A 87 15.43 -18.16 3.86
C ALA A 87 15.97 -19.53 4.32
N ASP A 88 15.64 -20.61 3.61
CA ASP A 88 16.08 -21.96 3.95
C ASP A 88 17.61 -22.00 4.10
N GLY A 89 18.07 -22.36 5.31
CA GLY A 89 19.50 -22.39 5.66
C GLY A 89 20.08 -21.09 6.22
N LEU A 90 19.32 -19.98 6.24
CA LEU A 90 19.77 -18.71 6.88
C LEU A 90 19.82 -18.83 8.40
N ASN A 91 18.89 -19.58 9.00
CA ASN A 91 18.87 -19.87 10.43
C ASN A 91 20.16 -20.58 10.90
N ALA A 92 20.76 -21.43 10.06
CA ALA A 92 22.01 -22.12 10.38
C ALA A 92 23.25 -21.19 10.45
N ILE A 93 23.10 -19.92 10.04
CA ILE A 93 24.15 -18.89 10.03
C ILE A 93 23.88 -17.81 11.09
N LEU A 94 22.63 -17.68 11.56
CA LEU A 94 22.20 -16.63 12.50
C LEU A 94 22.10 -17.11 13.96
N ASP A 95 22.24 -18.41 14.21
CA ASP A 95 22.46 -19.03 15.55
C ASP A 95 23.96 -19.08 15.91
#